data_AF-A0AAW1JHY0-F1
#
_entry.id   AF-A0AAW1JHY0-F1
#
_cell.length_a   1.000
_cell.length_b   1.000
_cell.length_c   1.000
_cell.angle_alpha   90.00
_cell.angle_beta   90.00
_cell.angle_gamma   90.00
#
_symmetry.space_group_name_H-M   'P 1'
#
loop_
_entity.id
_entity.type
_entity.pdbx_description
1 polymer ?
#
loop_
_entity_poly.entity_id
_entity_poly.type
_entity_poly.pdbx_seq_one_letter_code
_entity_poly.pdbx_strand_id
1 'polypeptide(L)'
;MVFLCLDNYQYKYLENAVQVVDIESQRRDFCKFRWYFRKIKRIEAEKKLLLPENDHGAFLIRDSESRHNDYSLSVRDGDTVKHYRIRQLDEGGFFIARRTTFRTLPELVEHYSKDADGLCVNLCKPCVQVEKPQPEGLSHRTRDQWEIDRTSLKFVRKLGHGQFGEVWEGQWNNTTPVAIKTLKPGTMDPKDFLAEAQIMKKLRHQKLIQLYAVCTMEEPIYIITELMKNGSLLEYLQGKGKGLKHDGGTDLYHYGINEERFAAGIPAG
;
A
#
# COMPACT_ATOMS: atom_id res chain seq x y z
N MET A 1 -7.67 10.59 32.86
CA MET A 1 -9.06 11.06 33.04
C MET A 1 -9.38 11.82 31.76
N VAL A 2 -9.91 11.16 30.73
CA VAL A 2 -11.35 10.94 30.60
C VAL A 2 -11.63 9.52 30.13
N PHE A 3 -12.32 8.81 31.00
CA PHE A 3 -13.14 7.63 30.74
C PHE A 3 -14.59 8.15 30.62
N LEU A 4 -15.44 7.39 29.93
CA LEU A 4 -16.92 7.43 29.90
C LEU A 4 -17.60 8.44 28.96
N CYS A 5 -18.16 7.91 27.87
CA CYS A 5 -19.61 7.99 27.61
C CYS A 5 -19.99 6.90 26.60
N LEU A 6 -20.32 5.71 27.11
CA LEU A 6 -21.19 4.76 26.45
C LEU A 6 -22.35 4.57 27.42
N ASP A 7 -23.57 4.86 27.00
CA ASP A 7 -24.74 4.15 27.51
C ASP A 7 -25.87 4.17 26.48
N ASN A 8 -26.54 3.01 26.37
CA ASN A 8 -27.86 2.77 25.80
C ASN A 8 -28.09 2.53 24.29
N TYR A 9 -27.14 1.92 23.56
CA TYR A 9 -27.47 1.35 22.24
C TYR A 9 -27.02 -0.10 21.99
N GLN A 10 -26.60 -0.82 23.03
CA GLN A 10 -25.92 -2.12 22.87
C GLN A 10 -26.82 -3.36 22.71
N TYR A 11 -28.12 -3.30 22.97
CA TYR A 11 -28.92 -4.53 23.02
C TYR A 11 -29.63 -4.93 21.71
N LYS A 12 -29.57 -4.10 20.66
CA LYS A 12 -30.14 -4.45 19.33
C LYS A 12 -29.08 -4.72 18.23
N TYR A 13 -27.80 -4.58 18.57
CA TYR A 13 -26.67 -4.82 17.67
C TYR A 13 -26.04 -6.21 17.80
N LEU A 14 -26.41 -6.98 18.83
CA LEU A 14 -25.74 -8.23 19.14
C LEU A 14 -26.10 -9.40 18.21
N GLU A 15 -27.24 -9.39 17.52
CA GLU A 15 -27.54 -10.40 16.50
C GLU A 15 -26.88 -10.08 15.14
N ASN A 16 -26.68 -8.80 14.81
CA ASN A 16 -25.96 -8.39 13.60
C ASN A 16 -24.43 -8.48 13.76
N ALA A 17 -23.90 -8.43 14.98
CA ALA A 17 -22.48 -8.50 15.24
C ALA A 17 -21.89 -9.89 14.96
N VAL A 18 -22.63 -10.98 15.24
CA VAL A 18 -22.14 -12.35 15.03
C VAL A 18 -21.83 -12.63 13.56
N GLN A 19 -22.64 -12.09 12.63
CA GLN A 19 -22.46 -12.30 11.18
C GLN A 19 -21.32 -11.45 10.60
N VAL A 20 -21.04 -10.27 11.18
CA VAL A 20 -19.95 -9.38 10.75
C VAL A 20 -18.57 -9.91 11.19
N VAL A 21 -18.50 -10.54 12.38
CA VAL A 21 -17.25 -11.09 12.93
C VAL A 21 -16.73 -12.26 12.08
N ASP A 22 -17.63 -13.06 11.50
CA ASP A 22 -17.27 -14.24 10.70
C ASP A 22 -16.67 -13.86 9.32
N ILE A 23 -17.21 -12.81 8.69
CA ILE A 23 -16.73 -12.28 7.40
C ILE A 23 -15.36 -11.62 7.52
N GLU A 24 -15.11 -10.88 8.61
CA GLU A 24 -13.78 -10.29 8.87
C GLU A 24 -12.71 -11.33 9.22
N SER A 25 -13.11 -12.44 9.84
CA SER A 25 -12.26 -13.59 10.13
C SER A 25 -11.80 -14.29 8.84
N GLN A 26 -12.73 -14.55 7.90
CA GLN A 26 -12.40 -15.13 6.58
C GLN A 26 -11.52 -14.19 5.72
N ARG A 27 -11.76 -12.87 5.76
CA ARG A 27 -10.93 -11.87 5.05
C ARG A 27 -9.49 -11.82 5.54
N ARG A 28 -9.24 -12.09 6.83
CA ARG A 28 -7.87 -12.19 7.38
C ARG A 28 -7.11 -13.41 6.85
N ASP A 29 -7.81 -14.50 6.52
CA ASP A 29 -7.17 -15.73 6.06
C ASP A 29 -6.74 -15.66 4.58
N PHE A 30 -7.52 -14.97 3.73
CA PHE A 30 -7.16 -14.82 2.31
C PHE A 30 -5.93 -13.96 2.06
N CYS A 31 -5.53 -13.14 3.04
CA CYS A 31 -4.35 -12.30 2.99
C CYS A 31 -3.03 -13.09 2.84
N LYS A 32 -3.06 -14.40 3.06
CA LYS A 32 -1.92 -15.31 2.85
C LYS A 32 -1.70 -15.68 1.38
N PHE A 33 -2.71 -15.54 0.52
CA PHE A 33 -2.61 -15.96 -0.87
C PHE A 33 -2.10 -14.82 -1.76
N ARG A 34 -1.02 -15.09 -2.50
CA ARG A 34 -0.38 -14.12 -3.41
C ARG A 34 -1.29 -13.60 -4.52
N TRP A 35 -2.35 -14.33 -4.87
CA TRP A 35 -3.35 -13.93 -5.86
C TRP A 35 -4.43 -12.99 -5.30
N TYR A 36 -4.50 -12.76 -3.98
CA TYR A 36 -5.52 -11.89 -3.37
C TYR A 36 -4.99 -10.47 -3.15
N PHE A 37 -5.58 -9.50 -3.85
CA PHE A 37 -5.14 -8.11 -3.89
C PHE A 37 -6.04 -7.17 -3.07
N ARG A 38 -7.00 -7.70 -2.30
CA ARG A 38 -7.88 -6.93 -1.40
C ARG A 38 -8.60 -5.79 -2.16
N LYS A 39 -8.65 -4.59 -1.58
CA LYS A 39 -9.32 -3.39 -2.11
C LYS A 39 -8.51 -2.69 -3.21
N ILE A 40 -8.32 -3.35 -4.36
CA ILE A 40 -7.86 -2.67 -5.59
C ILE A 40 -9.02 -2.45 -6.56
N LYS A 41 -8.96 -1.33 -7.29
CA LYS A 41 -9.97 -0.98 -8.31
C LYS A 41 -9.77 -1.78 -9.59
N ARG A 42 -10.80 -1.87 -10.43
CA ARG A 42 -10.76 -2.50 -11.75
C ARG A 42 -9.58 -2.02 -12.61
N ILE A 43 -9.43 -0.71 -12.73
CA ILE A 43 -8.39 -0.08 -13.56
C ILE A 43 -6.99 -0.42 -13.02
N GLU A 44 -6.81 -0.45 -11.69
CA GLU A 44 -5.53 -0.80 -11.06
C GLU A 44 -5.19 -2.29 -11.27
N ALA A 45 -6.20 -3.17 -11.24
CA ALA A 45 -6.01 -4.58 -11.58
C ALA A 45 -5.56 -4.77 -13.03
N GLU A 46 -6.16 -4.02 -13.96
CA GLU A 46 -5.79 -4.05 -15.39
C GLU A 46 -4.34 -3.61 -15.59
N LYS A 47 -3.94 -2.47 -15.03
CA LYS A 47 -2.55 -1.98 -15.09
C LYS A 47 -1.55 -3.00 -14.54
N LYS A 48 -1.87 -3.66 -13.43
CA LYS A 48 -1.00 -4.66 -12.80
C LYS A 48 -0.88 -5.93 -13.64
N LEU A 49 -1.99 -6.44 -14.17
CA LEU A 49 -2.00 -7.66 -14.98
C LEU A 49 -1.30 -7.46 -16.33
N LEU A 50 -1.38 -6.26 -16.92
CA LEU A 50 -0.73 -5.93 -18.20
C LEU A 50 0.77 -5.63 -18.08
N LEU A 51 1.35 -5.74 -16.88
CA LEU A 51 2.80 -5.66 -16.69
C LEU A 51 3.52 -6.76 -17.50
N PRO A 52 4.68 -6.48 -18.14
CA PRO A 52 5.43 -7.45 -18.93
C PRO A 52 5.82 -8.74 -18.20
N GLU A 53 5.90 -8.69 -16.87
CA GLU A 53 6.25 -9.82 -16.00
C GLU A 53 5.11 -10.84 -15.85
N ASN A 54 3.90 -10.51 -16.30
CA ASN A 54 2.77 -11.42 -16.27
C ASN A 54 2.56 -12.07 -17.64
N ASP A 55 2.34 -13.38 -17.63
CA ASP A 55 2.00 -14.15 -18.83
C ASP A 55 0.48 -14.17 -19.09
N HIS A 56 0.08 -14.61 -20.28
CA HIS A 56 -1.31 -14.97 -20.59
C HIS A 56 -1.84 -15.99 -19.56
N GLY A 57 -3.07 -15.81 -19.08
CA GLY A 57 -3.63 -16.61 -17.98
C GLY A 57 -3.23 -16.14 -16.57
N ALA A 58 -2.42 -15.08 -16.45
CA ALA A 58 -2.15 -14.46 -15.15
C ALA A 58 -3.43 -13.88 -14.53
N PHE A 59 -3.59 -14.00 -13.21
CA PHE A 59 -4.84 -13.62 -12.55
C PHE A 59 -4.68 -13.03 -11.16
N LEU A 60 -5.70 -12.31 -10.72
CA LEU A 60 -5.83 -11.85 -9.34
C LEU A 60 -7.31 -11.83 -8.90
N ILE A 61 -7.53 -11.91 -7.59
CA ILE A 61 -8.84 -11.71 -6.96
C ILE A 61 -8.81 -10.45 -6.11
N ARG A 62 -9.84 -9.62 -6.23
CA ARG A 62 -10.01 -8.35 -5.53
C ARG A 62 -11.42 -8.22 -4.96
N ASP A 63 -11.60 -7.33 -4.00
CA ASP A 63 -12.92 -6.94 -3.50
C ASP A 63 -13.76 -6.33 -4.65
N SER A 64 -15.05 -6.64 -4.71
CA SER A 64 -15.96 -6.05 -5.69
C SER A 64 -16.25 -4.58 -5.37
N GLU A 65 -16.14 -3.72 -6.38
CA GLU A 65 -16.45 -2.28 -6.24
C GLU A 65 -17.96 -2.00 -6.23
N SER A 66 -18.77 -2.94 -6.73
CA SER A 66 -20.19 -2.72 -7.00
C SER A 66 -21.12 -3.31 -5.94
N ARG A 67 -20.68 -4.31 -5.17
CA ARG A 67 -21.43 -4.85 -4.04
C ARG A 67 -20.47 -5.22 -2.92
N HIS A 68 -20.83 -4.80 -1.71
CA HIS A 68 -20.26 -5.33 -0.47
C HIS A 68 -20.29 -6.86 -0.46
N ASN A 69 -19.19 -7.47 0.02
CA ASN A 69 -18.96 -8.91 0.19
C ASN A 69 -18.84 -9.78 -1.07
N ASP A 70 -19.06 -9.24 -2.28
CA ASP A 70 -18.69 -9.92 -3.51
C ASP A 70 -17.19 -9.74 -3.81
N TYR A 71 -16.64 -10.65 -4.61
CA TYR A 71 -15.28 -10.55 -5.14
C TYR A 71 -15.31 -10.42 -6.67
N SER A 72 -14.15 -10.09 -7.25
CA SER A 72 -13.94 -10.07 -8.69
C SER A 72 -12.64 -10.78 -9.03
N LEU A 73 -12.71 -11.75 -9.94
CA LEU A 73 -11.58 -12.39 -10.58
C LEU A 73 -11.21 -11.59 -11.82
N SER A 74 -9.95 -11.15 -11.93
CA SER A 74 -9.42 -10.46 -13.10
C SER A 74 -8.36 -11.35 -13.74
N VAL A 75 -8.45 -11.59 -15.05
CA VAL A 75 -7.61 -12.54 -15.79
C VAL A 75 -7.04 -11.88 -17.04
N ARG A 76 -5.72 -12.02 -17.27
CA ARG A 76 -5.04 -11.56 -18.48
C ARG A 76 -5.32 -12.52 -19.63
N ASP A 77 -5.85 -11.97 -20.71
CA ASP A 77 -6.16 -12.66 -21.96
C ASP A 77 -5.45 -11.91 -23.11
N GLY A 78 -4.18 -12.27 -23.31
CA GLY A 78 -3.28 -11.62 -24.26
C GLY A 78 -2.96 -10.20 -23.80
N ASP A 79 -3.37 -9.21 -24.61
CA ASP A 79 -3.20 -7.77 -24.34
C ASP A 79 -4.42 -7.14 -23.65
N THR A 80 -5.41 -7.97 -23.28
CA THR A 80 -6.63 -7.50 -22.61
C THR A 80 -6.80 -8.18 -21.25
N VAL A 81 -7.69 -7.62 -20.42
CA VAL A 81 -8.03 -8.19 -19.11
C VAL A 81 -9.54 -8.41 -19.04
N LYS A 82 -9.95 -9.63 -18.71
CA LYS A 82 -11.35 -10.01 -18.49
C LYS A 82 -11.66 -10.03 -17.00
N HIS A 83 -12.88 -9.65 -16.64
CA HIS A 83 -13.32 -9.55 -15.25
C HIS A 83 -14.57 -10.39 -15.03
N TYR A 84 -14.49 -11.29 -14.06
CA TYR A 84 -15.56 -12.19 -13.67
C TYR A 84 -16.00 -11.87 -12.25
N ARG A 85 -17.31 -11.76 -12.06
CA ARG A 85 -17.88 -11.51 -10.75
C ARG A 85 -17.96 -12.82 -9.97
N ILE A 86 -17.33 -12.86 -8.81
CA ILE A 86 -17.48 -13.97 -7.86
C ILE A 86 -18.55 -13.52 -6.86
N ARG A 87 -19.68 -14.23 -6.84
CA ARG A 87 -20.78 -13.98 -5.91
C ARG A 87 -20.74 -14.96 -4.77
N GLN A 88 -21.27 -14.54 -3.63
CA GLN A 88 -21.46 -15.41 -2.47
C GLN A 88 -22.91 -15.93 -2.40
N LEU A 89 -23.09 -17.17 -1.96
CA LEU A 89 -24.40 -17.76 -1.62
C LEU A 89 -24.73 -17.49 -0.15
N ASP A 90 -26.03 -17.46 0.17
CA ASP A 90 -26.54 -17.20 1.53
C ASP A 90 -26.09 -18.28 2.53
N GLU A 91 -25.92 -19.52 2.08
CA GLU A 91 -25.47 -20.67 2.90
C GLU A 91 -23.93 -20.79 3.02
N GLY A 92 -23.18 -19.82 2.50
CA GLY A 92 -21.73 -19.86 2.44
C GLY A 92 -21.23 -20.64 1.22
N GLY A 93 -20.57 -19.94 0.31
CA GLY A 93 -20.00 -20.52 -0.91
C GLY A 93 -19.84 -19.47 -2.00
N PHE A 94 -18.96 -19.74 -2.96
CA PHE A 94 -18.55 -18.83 -4.01
C PHE A 94 -18.86 -19.40 -5.39
N PHE A 95 -19.28 -18.55 -6.33
CA PHE A 95 -19.47 -18.98 -7.72
C PHE A 95 -19.28 -17.82 -8.70
N ILE A 96 -18.85 -18.15 -9.92
CA ILE A 96 -18.89 -17.25 -11.08
C ILE A 96 -20.14 -17.53 -11.90
N ALA A 97 -20.38 -18.80 -12.22
CA ALA A 97 -21.61 -19.29 -12.85
C ALA A 97 -22.34 -20.22 -11.87
N ARG A 98 -23.67 -20.09 -11.73
CA ARG A 98 -24.48 -20.84 -10.74
C ARG A 98 -24.39 -22.37 -10.88
N ARG A 99 -23.91 -22.88 -12.01
CA ARG A 99 -23.73 -24.31 -12.28
C ARG A 99 -22.59 -24.96 -11.48
N THR A 100 -21.63 -24.15 -11.01
CA THR A 100 -20.46 -24.63 -10.27
C THR A 100 -20.25 -23.73 -9.05
N THR A 101 -20.32 -24.32 -7.85
CA THR A 101 -20.21 -23.61 -6.57
C THR A 101 -19.07 -24.19 -5.74
N PHE A 102 -18.34 -23.34 -5.03
CA PHE A 102 -17.16 -23.70 -4.26
C PHE A 102 -17.33 -23.28 -2.80
N ARG A 103 -16.75 -24.00 -1.84
CA ARG A 103 -16.84 -23.60 -0.43
C ARG A 103 -15.88 -22.46 -0.12
N THR A 104 -14.72 -22.44 -0.80
CA THR A 104 -13.67 -21.46 -0.58
C THR A 104 -13.14 -20.86 -1.88
N LEU A 105 -12.56 -19.65 -1.82
CA LEU A 105 -11.90 -19.04 -2.98
C LEU A 105 -10.70 -19.85 -3.50
N PRO A 106 -9.86 -20.49 -2.65
CA PRO A 106 -8.82 -21.40 -3.11
C PRO A 106 -9.35 -22.57 -3.97
N GLU A 107 -10.46 -23.21 -3.57
CA GLU A 107 -11.11 -24.26 -4.36
C GLU A 107 -11.57 -23.75 -5.73
N LEU A 108 -12.15 -22.54 -5.77
CA LEU A 108 -12.53 -21.87 -7.01
C LEU A 108 -11.30 -21.66 -7.91
N VAL A 109 -10.19 -21.18 -7.35
CA VAL A 109 -8.95 -20.95 -8.09
C VAL A 109 -8.38 -22.27 -8.62
N GLU A 110 -8.37 -23.33 -7.80
CA GLU A 110 -7.87 -24.64 -8.21
C GLU A 110 -8.69 -25.23 -9.37
N HIS A 111 -10.02 -25.14 -9.29
CA HIS A 111 -10.91 -25.57 -10.38
C HIS A 111 -10.60 -24.83 -11.68
N TYR A 112 -10.60 -23.51 -11.64
CA TYR A 112 -10.39 -22.69 -12.84
C TYR A 112 -8.94 -22.71 -13.35
N SER A 113 -8.00 -23.23 -12.56
CA SER A 113 -6.65 -23.53 -13.03
C SER A 113 -6.62 -24.81 -13.88
N LYS A 114 -7.45 -25.82 -13.54
CA LYS A 114 -7.51 -27.10 -14.26
C LYS A 114 -8.40 -27.04 -15.50
N ASP A 115 -9.53 -26.34 -15.42
CA ASP A 115 -10.49 -26.18 -16.52
C ASP A 115 -11.00 -24.73 -16.57
N ALA A 116 -10.92 -24.09 -17.73
CA ALA A 116 -11.43 -22.74 -17.91
C ALA A 116 -12.93 -22.64 -17.62
N ASP A 117 -13.71 -23.70 -17.86
CA ASP A 117 -15.12 -23.81 -17.47
C ASP A 117 -15.95 -22.52 -17.73
N GLY A 118 -15.77 -21.93 -18.92
CA GLY A 118 -16.44 -20.70 -19.37
C GLY A 118 -15.70 -19.38 -19.09
N LEU A 119 -14.52 -19.43 -18.46
CA LEU A 119 -13.56 -18.33 -18.49
C LEU A 119 -12.91 -18.23 -19.87
N CYS A 120 -12.30 -17.07 -20.16
CA CYS A 120 -11.56 -16.84 -21.39
C CYS A 120 -10.39 -17.83 -21.54
N VAL A 121 -9.74 -18.13 -20.42
CA VAL A 121 -8.51 -18.93 -20.34
C VAL A 121 -8.44 -19.62 -18.98
N ASN A 122 -7.67 -20.71 -18.89
CA ASN A 122 -7.31 -21.32 -17.61
C ASN A 122 -6.49 -20.34 -16.76
N LEU A 123 -6.70 -20.38 -15.45
CA LEU A 123 -5.86 -19.64 -14.51
C LEU A 123 -4.47 -20.28 -14.47
N CYS A 124 -3.44 -19.48 -14.71
CA CYS A 124 -2.05 -19.93 -14.68
C CYS A 124 -1.36 -19.45 -13.40
N LYS A 125 -0.61 -18.34 -13.49
CA LYS A 125 0.16 -17.81 -12.35
C LYS A 125 -0.59 -16.65 -11.68
N PRO A 126 -0.50 -16.50 -10.35
CA PRO A 126 -0.90 -15.27 -9.69
C PRO A 126 -0.20 -14.06 -10.31
N CYS A 127 -0.93 -12.95 -10.46
CA CYS A 127 -0.38 -11.67 -10.88
C CYS A 127 0.82 -11.31 -9.99
N VAL A 128 1.91 -10.86 -10.59
CA VAL A 128 3.07 -10.40 -9.82
C VAL A 128 2.65 -9.27 -8.88
N GLN A 129 2.85 -9.49 -7.59
CA GLN A 129 2.85 -8.42 -6.61
C GLN A 129 4.22 -7.77 -6.71
N VAL A 130 4.33 -6.75 -7.57
CA VAL A 130 5.45 -5.81 -7.49
C VAL A 130 5.27 -5.05 -6.19
N GLU A 131 5.69 -5.67 -5.08
CA GLU A 131 5.97 -4.96 -3.86
C GLU A 131 7.10 -3.98 -4.22
N LYS A 132 6.95 -2.71 -3.83
CA LYS A 132 8.10 -1.81 -3.82
C LYS A 132 9.17 -2.54 -3.01
N PRO A 133 10.44 -2.59 -3.47
CA PRO A 133 11.47 -3.40 -2.85
C PRO A 133 11.44 -3.16 -1.35
N GLN A 134 11.01 -4.18 -0.59
CA GLN A 134 11.31 -4.23 0.82
C GLN A 134 12.83 -4.42 0.86
N PRO A 135 13.59 -3.57 1.57
CA PRO A 135 14.99 -3.88 1.80
C PRO A 135 15.07 -5.04 2.80
N GLU A 136 14.78 -6.24 2.29
CA GLU A 136 14.98 -7.52 2.96
C GLU A 136 16.50 -7.75 3.03
N GLY A 137 17.06 -7.64 4.24
CA GLY A 137 18.49 -7.81 4.51
C GLY A 137 19.06 -7.07 5.73
N LEU A 138 18.25 -6.29 6.46
CA LEU A 138 18.76 -5.32 7.44
C LEU A 138 18.76 -5.79 8.90
N SER A 139 18.87 -7.09 9.15
CA SER A 139 18.90 -7.62 10.51
C SER A 139 20.25 -8.26 10.83
N HIS A 140 21.31 -7.48 10.86
CA HIS A 140 22.51 -7.87 11.58
C HIS A 140 22.92 -6.79 12.59
N ARG A 141 22.46 -7.02 13.83
CA ARG A 141 23.07 -6.64 15.10
C ARG A 141 23.09 -5.15 15.50
N THR A 142 21.93 -4.51 15.67
CA THR A 142 21.82 -3.33 16.57
C THR A 142 20.45 -3.27 17.24
N ARG A 143 20.41 -2.66 18.44
CA ARG A 143 19.27 -2.66 19.39
C ARG A 143 18.01 -1.95 18.89
N ASP A 144 18.04 -1.29 17.73
CA ASP A 144 16.89 -0.62 17.12
C ASP A 144 16.81 -0.93 15.62
N GLN A 145 15.78 -1.68 15.22
CA GLN A 145 15.56 -2.27 13.88
C GLN A 145 15.59 -1.31 12.66
N TRP A 146 15.83 -0.01 12.85
CA TRP A 146 15.68 1.06 11.84
C TRP A 146 16.86 2.05 11.84
N GLU A 147 17.78 1.95 12.80
CA GLU A 147 18.99 2.76 12.82
C GLU A 147 20.01 2.13 11.85
N ILE A 148 20.53 2.93 10.92
CA ILE A 148 21.48 2.46 9.91
C ILE A 148 22.79 3.25 9.97
N ASP A 149 23.88 2.60 9.59
CA ASP A 149 25.15 3.29 9.41
C ASP A 149 25.05 4.28 8.25
N ARG A 150 25.35 5.55 8.49
CA ARG A 150 25.30 6.59 7.45
C ARG A 150 26.25 6.34 6.28
N THR A 151 27.31 5.56 6.47
CA THR A 151 28.22 5.16 5.38
C THR A 151 27.53 4.29 4.32
N SER A 152 26.38 3.68 4.67
CA SER A 152 25.53 2.96 3.72
C SER A 152 24.76 3.88 2.76
N LEU A 153 24.75 5.19 3.00
CA LEU A 153 24.04 6.18 2.20
C LEU A 153 25.01 6.92 1.27
N LYS A 154 24.62 7.05 0.01
CA LYS A 154 25.26 7.91 -0.97
C LYS A 154 24.32 9.05 -1.33
N PHE A 155 24.78 10.28 -1.19
CA PHE A 155 24.08 11.47 -1.64
C PHE A 155 24.33 11.65 -3.13
N VAL A 156 23.25 11.81 -3.91
CA VAL A 156 23.31 11.93 -5.38
C VAL A 156 23.13 13.38 -5.78
N ARG A 157 21.97 13.98 -5.47
CA ARG A 157 21.70 15.39 -5.77
C ARG A 157 20.75 16.00 -4.76
N LYS A 158 20.86 17.30 -4.54
CA LYS A 158 19.92 18.03 -3.70
C LYS A 158 18.57 18.14 -4.41
N LEU A 159 17.49 17.74 -3.74
CA LEU A 159 16.12 17.87 -4.22
C LEU A 159 15.49 19.19 -3.77
N GLY A 160 15.78 19.61 -2.55
CA GLY A 160 15.20 20.82 -1.98
C GLY A 160 15.82 21.22 -0.65
N HIS A 161 15.34 22.33 -0.11
CA HIS A 161 15.67 22.78 1.23
C HIS A 161 14.44 23.45 1.83
N GLY A 162 14.35 23.43 3.16
CA GLY A 162 13.29 24.08 3.90
C GLY A 162 13.75 24.52 5.28
N GLN A 163 12.79 24.93 6.10
CA GLN A 163 13.05 25.44 7.46
C GLN A 163 13.86 24.43 8.30
N PHE A 164 13.53 23.14 8.17
CA PHE A 164 14.06 22.06 9.01
C PHE A 164 15.33 21.39 8.47
N GLY A 165 15.85 21.84 7.32
CA GLY A 165 17.07 21.29 6.72
C GLY A 165 16.93 21.02 5.23
N GLU A 166 17.63 20.01 4.73
CA GLU A 166 17.76 19.75 3.30
C GLU A 166 17.21 18.38 2.93
N VAL A 167 16.76 18.25 1.68
CA VAL A 167 16.31 16.96 1.14
C VAL A 167 17.18 16.62 -0.05
N TRP A 168 17.69 15.40 -0.05
CA TRP A 168 18.60 14.89 -1.05
C TRP A 168 18.02 13.62 -1.68
N GLU A 169 18.23 13.47 -2.97
CA GLU A 169 18.15 12.18 -3.64
C GLU A 169 19.41 11.42 -3.26
N GLY A 170 19.25 10.17 -2.89
CA GLY A 170 20.34 9.30 -2.51
C GLY A 170 20.13 7.86 -2.91
N GLN A 171 21.15 7.06 -2.62
CA GLN A 171 21.13 5.63 -2.81
C GLN A 171 21.58 4.96 -1.52
N TRP A 172 20.78 4.00 -1.06
CA TRP A 172 21.11 3.17 0.09
C TRP A 172 21.66 1.83 -0.37
N ASN A 173 22.79 1.41 0.20
CA ASN A 173 23.51 0.17 -0.13
C ASN A 173 23.79 0.00 -1.64
N ASN A 174 23.87 1.09 -2.39
CA ASN A 174 24.04 1.12 -3.85
C ASN A 174 22.91 0.46 -4.67
N THR A 175 21.80 0.11 -4.05
CA THR A 175 20.72 -0.65 -4.70
C THR A 175 19.39 0.08 -4.65
N THR A 176 19.09 0.75 -3.53
CA THR A 176 17.77 1.32 -3.27
C THR A 176 17.79 2.83 -3.40
N PRO A 177 17.09 3.43 -4.38
CA PRO A 177 16.90 4.88 -4.44
C PRO A 177 16.06 5.37 -3.26
N VAL A 178 16.51 6.44 -2.61
CA VAL A 178 15.89 6.98 -1.39
C VAL A 178 15.88 8.51 -1.41
N ALA A 179 14.98 9.10 -0.63
CA ALA A 179 15.08 10.50 -0.23
C ALA A 179 15.74 10.55 1.16
N ILE A 180 16.77 11.38 1.30
CA ILE A 180 17.52 11.59 2.54
C ILE A 180 17.22 13.01 3.01
N LYS A 181 16.46 13.14 4.09
CA LYS A 181 16.24 14.44 4.74
C LYS A 181 17.26 14.62 5.85
N THR A 182 18.05 15.68 5.76
CA THR A 182 19.00 16.09 6.79
C THR A 182 18.33 17.11 7.69
N LEU A 183 18.43 16.93 9.01
CA LEU A 183 17.97 17.91 9.98
C LEU A 183 19.12 18.81 10.42
N LYS A 184 18.84 20.11 10.59
CA LYS A 184 19.86 21.03 11.11
C LYS A 184 20.16 20.70 12.58
N PRO A 185 21.43 20.84 13.03
CA PRO A 185 21.79 20.78 14.44
C PRO A 185 20.85 21.58 15.35
N GLY A 186 20.48 21.00 16.49
CA GLY A 186 19.66 21.68 17.49
C GLY A 186 18.19 21.91 17.12
N THR A 187 17.70 21.34 16.01
CA THR A 187 16.26 21.42 15.66
C THR A 187 15.37 20.51 16.48
N MET A 188 15.90 19.41 17.01
CA MET A 188 15.15 18.41 17.78
C MET A 188 16.12 17.54 18.61
N ASP A 189 15.71 17.11 19.81
CA ASP A 189 16.46 16.12 20.58
C ASP A 189 16.36 14.74 19.90
N PRO A 190 17.47 13.99 19.73
CA PRO A 190 17.44 12.68 19.09
C PRO A 190 16.47 11.67 19.73
N LYS A 191 16.22 11.76 21.04
CA LYS A 191 15.30 10.85 21.74
C LYS A 191 13.85 11.16 21.41
N ASP A 192 13.49 12.44 21.34
CA ASP A 192 12.14 12.87 20.95
C ASP A 192 11.88 12.51 19.49
N PHE A 193 12.89 12.73 18.62
CA PHE A 193 12.84 12.31 17.23
C PHE A 193 12.60 10.79 17.11
N LEU A 194 13.33 9.98 17.88
CA LEU A 194 13.17 8.53 17.85
C LEU A 194 11.78 8.11 18.33
N ALA A 195 11.21 8.77 19.35
CA ALA A 195 9.87 8.50 19.84
C ALA A 195 8.80 8.76 18.77
N GLU A 196 8.91 9.88 18.04
CA GLU A 196 8.03 10.17 16.89
C GLU A 196 8.24 9.18 15.74
N ALA A 197 9.49 8.82 15.46
CA ALA A 197 9.81 7.82 14.44
C ALA A 197 9.17 6.46 14.76
N GLN A 198 9.04 6.07 16.05
CA GLN A 198 8.32 4.85 16.44
C GLN A 198 6.82 4.88 16.09
N ILE A 199 6.20 6.06 16.07
CA ILE A 199 4.83 6.23 15.59
C ILE A 199 4.79 6.06 14.07
N MET A 200 5.71 6.72 13.35
CA MET A 200 5.84 6.59 11.90
C MET A 200 6.10 5.14 11.45
N LYS A 201 6.82 4.34 12.23
CA LYS A 201 7.04 2.91 11.96
C LYS A 201 5.72 2.12 11.82
N LYS A 202 4.69 2.52 12.56
CA LYS A 202 3.38 1.84 12.56
C LYS A 202 2.48 2.31 11.42
N LEU A 203 2.78 3.45 10.79
CA LEU A 203 1.99 4.03 9.71
C LEU A 203 2.43 3.45 8.35
N ARG A 204 1.76 2.38 7.93
CA ARG A 204 1.95 1.77 6.60
C ARG A 204 0.69 1.91 5.77
N HIS A 205 0.75 2.72 4.72
CA HIS A 205 -0.37 2.90 3.80
C HIS A 205 0.14 3.28 2.41
N GLN A 206 -0.52 2.79 1.36
CA GLN A 206 -0.14 3.04 -0.04
C GLN A 206 -0.08 4.53 -0.42
N LYS A 207 -0.78 5.38 0.35
CA LYS A 207 -0.89 6.83 0.11
C LYS A 207 -0.12 7.68 1.13
N LEU A 208 0.72 7.06 1.95
CA LEU A 208 1.65 7.75 2.85
C LEU A 208 3.08 7.47 2.41
N ILE A 209 3.96 8.47 2.56
CA ILE A 209 5.39 8.28 2.31
C ILE A 209 5.91 7.29 3.34
N GLN A 210 6.56 6.23 2.86
CA GLN A 210 7.10 5.19 3.71
C GLN A 210 8.45 5.64 4.28
N LEU A 211 8.56 5.66 5.61
CA LEU A 211 9.85 5.69 6.29
C LEU A 211 10.57 4.35 6.03
N TYR A 212 11.88 4.39 5.80
CA TYR A 212 12.73 3.20 5.68
C TYR A 212 13.74 3.06 6.82
N ALA A 213 14.40 4.16 7.21
CA ALA A 213 15.45 4.13 8.21
C ALA A 213 15.71 5.53 8.77
N VAL A 214 16.51 5.60 9.84
CA VAL A 214 17.02 6.83 10.42
C VAL A 214 18.51 6.71 10.74
N CYS A 215 19.23 7.84 10.77
CA CYS A 215 20.57 7.95 11.35
C CYS A 215 20.52 9.01 12.45
N THR A 216 20.54 8.57 13.70
CA THR A 216 20.36 9.41 14.90
C THR A 216 21.56 9.40 15.84
N MET A 217 22.54 8.51 15.62
CA MET A 217 23.72 8.39 16.50
C MET A 217 24.61 9.63 16.52
N GLU A 218 24.64 10.41 15.44
CA GLU A 218 25.42 11.64 15.33
C GLU A 218 24.69 12.69 14.49
N GLU A 219 24.97 13.96 14.73
CA GLU A 219 24.47 15.03 13.89
C GLU A 219 25.23 15.11 12.55
N PRO A 220 24.60 15.64 11.48
CA PRO A 220 23.16 15.91 11.37
C PRO A 220 22.34 14.60 11.34
N ILE A 221 21.13 14.64 11.91
CA ILE A 221 20.20 13.50 11.87
C ILE A 221 19.68 13.29 10.46
N TYR A 222 19.58 12.02 10.02
CA TYR A 222 19.00 11.65 8.74
C TYR A 222 17.69 10.89 8.88
N ILE A 223 16.74 11.25 8.02
CA ILE A 223 15.48 10.52 7.81
C ILE A 223 15.50 9.97 6.39
N ILE A 224 15.37 8.65 6.26
CA ILE A 224 15.44 7.96 4.98
C ILE A 224 14.03 7.48 4.62
N THR A 225 13.51 7.96 3.50
CA THR A 225 12.17 7.62 3.01
C THR A 225 12.17 7.16 1.56
N GLU A 226 11.02 6.69 1.09
CA GLU A 226 10.77 6.48 -0.33
C GLU A 226 11.08 7.73 -1.17
N LEU A 227 11.76 7.54 -2.31
CA LEU A 227 12.01 8.60 -3.29
C LEU A 227 10.80 8.78 -4.22
N MET A 228 10.22 9.97 -4.23
CA MET A 228 9.10 10.34 -5.09
C MET A 228 9.59 10.93 -6.41
N LYS A 229 9.50 10.16 -7.50
CA LYS A 229 10.08 10.50 -8.82
C LYS A 229 9.53 11.80 -9.46
N ASN A 230 8.34 12.24 -9.07
CA ASN A 230 7.67 13.40 -9.65
C ASN A 230 7.77 14.68 -8.81
N GLY A 231 8.61 14.69 -7.76
CA GLY A 231 8.78 15.86 -6.90
C GLY A 231 7.55 16.16 -6.05
N SER A 232 7.43 17.41 -5.60
CA SER A 232 6.30 17.85 -4.78
C SER A 232 5.04 18.05 -5.64
N LEU A 233 3.86 17.92 -5.02
CA LEU A 233 2.60 18.22 -5.70
C LEU A 233 2.56 19.67 -6.23
N LEU A 234 3.12 20.61 -5.46
CA LEU A 234 3.14 22.02 -5.81
C LEU A 234 3.94 22.27 -7.09
N GLU A 235 5.16 21.73 -7.16
CA GLU A 235 6.02 21.83 -8.35
C GLU A 235 5.34 21.22 -9.58
N TYR A 236 4.68 20.08 -9.39
CA TYR A 236 3.99 19.42 -10.48
C TYR A 236 2.82 20.25 -11.02
N LEU A 237 1.99 20.80 -10.12
CA LEU A 237 0.86 21.67 -10.48
C LEU A 237 1.32 22.96 -11.17
N GLN A 238 2.44 23.54 -10.72
CA GLN A 238 2.99 24.77 -11.28
C GLN A 238 3.72 24.57 -12.61
N GLY A 239 4.22 23.37 -12.88
CA GLY A 239 4.88 23.00 -14.14
C GLY A 239 3.95 22.30 -15.12
N LYS A 240 4.05 20.96 -15.17
CA LYS A 240 3.37 20.09 -16.14
C LYS A 240 1.84 20.06 -15.99
N GLY A 241 1.31 20.46 -14.83
CA GLY A 241 -0.12 20.49 -14.52
C GLY A 241 -0.91 21.67 -15.13
N LYS A 242 -0.25 22.67 -15.72
CA LYS A 242 -0.90 23.87 -16.30
C LYS A 242 -1.89 23.59 -17.44
N GLY A 243 -1.84 22.41 -18.04
CA GLY A 243 -2.74 21.98 -19.12
C GLY A 243 -3.85 21.01 -18.70
N LEU A 244 -3.96 20.66 -17.41
CA LEU A 244 -5.02 19.75 -16.94
C LEU A 244 -6.35 20.50 -16.96
N LYS A 245 -7.08 20.41 -18.08
CA LYS A 245 -8.50 20.76 -18.12
C LYS A 245 -9.22 19.87 -17.12
N HIS A 246 -10.03 20.50 -16.27
CA HIS A 246 -10.84 19.81 -15.27
C HIS A 246 -12.02 19.09 -15.95
N ASP A 247 -11.73 18.07 -16.77
CA ASP A 247 -12.70 17.04 -17.08
C ASP A 247 -12.54 15.97 -16.02
N GLY A 248 -13.61 15.72 -15.27
CA GLY A 248 -13.58 14.94 -14.03
C GLY A 248 -12.83 13.61 -14.14
N GLY A 249 -11.72 13.50 -13.40
CA GLY A 249 -11.17 12.23 -12.95
C GLY A 249 -9.82 11.81 -13.57
N THR A 250 -8.89 11.50 -12.68
CA THR A 250 -7.83 10.46 -12.75
C THR A 250 -6.33 10.80 -12.87
N ASP A 251 -5.90 12.04 -13.11
CA ASP A 251 -4.45 12.29 -13.33
C ASP A 251 -3.65 12.98 -12.19
N LEU A 252 -4.27 13.23 -11.03
CA LEU A 252 -3.60 13.86 -9.87
C LEU A 252 -3.19 12.88 -8.76
N TYR A 253 -3.29 11.57 -8.96
CA TYR A 253 -3.30 10.60 -7.84
C TYR A 253 -1.96 9.91 -7.53
N HIS A 254 -0.86 10.37 -8.15
CA HIS A 254 0.51 9.96 -7.84
C HIS A 254 1.25 10.94 -6.91
N TYR A 255 0.60 12.02 -6.48
CA TYR A 255 1.22 13.03 -5.65
C TYR A 255 1.09 12.71 -4.17
N GLY A 256 2.23 12.62 -3.49
CA GLY A 256 2.27 12.72 -2.05
C GLY A 256 1.74 14.10 -1.66
N ILE A 257 0.60 14.13 -0.97
CA ILE A 257 0.28 15.24 -0.09
C ILE A 257 1.38 15.20 0.97
N ASN A 258 2.32 16.15 0.95
CA ASN A 258 3.08 16.59 2.12
C ASN A 258 4.08 17.69 1.74
N GLU A 259 3.68 18.94 1.96
CA GLU A 259 4.65 19.95 2.44
C GLU A 259 4.18 20.73 3.67
N GLU A 260 2.96 20.51 4.20
CA GLU A 260 2.50 21.29 5.37
C GLU A 260 2.01 20.46 6.58
N ARG A 261 1.94 19.12 6.51
CA ARG A 261 1.31 18.33 7.59
C ARG A 261 2.18 17.33 8.32
N PHE A 262 3.47 17.23 8.02
CA PHE A 262 4.37 16.32 8.74
C PHE A 262 5.28 17.01 9.77
N ALA A 263 5.08 18.30 10.07
CA ALA A 263 5.82 19.02 11.10
C ALA A 263 4.97 20.01 11.92
N ALA A 264 3.65 19.83 11.97
CA ALA A 264 2.77 20.62 12.84
C ALA A 264 2.35 19.76 14.03
N GLY A 265 3.19 19.78 15.07
CA GLY A 265 2.99 18.97 16.27
C GLY A 265 3.78 19.42 17.50
N ILE A 266 4.13 20.71 17.62
CA ILE A 266 4.52 21.30 18.92
C ILE A 266 3.78 22.64 19.08
N PRO A 267 3.04 22.87 20.18
CA PRO A 267 2.31 24.11 20.40
C PRO A 267 3.29 25.28 20.55
N ALA A 268 2.93 26.43 19.97
CA ALA A 268 3.52 27.70 20.35
C ALA A 268 2.84 28.18 21.64
N GLY A 269 3.63 28.38 22.70
CA GLY A 269 3.18 28.93 23.98
C GLY A 269 3.76 28.18 25.17
#